data_AF-A0A1Y2V5N6-F1
#
_entry.id   AF-A0A1Y2V5N6-F1
#
_cell.length_a   1.000
_cell.length_b   1.000
_cell.length_c   1.000
_cell.angle_alpha   90.00
_cell.angle_beta   90.00
_cell.angle_gamma   90.00
#
_symmetry.space_group_name_H-M   'P 1'
#
loop_
_entity.id
_entity.type
_entity.pdbx_description
1 polymer ?
#
loop_
_entity_poly.entity_id
_entity_poly.type
_entity_poly.pdbx_seq_one_letter_code
_entity_poly.pdbx_strand_id
1 'polypeptide(L)'
;MELSTRAIGEVVHPTAAFYQPLVETRGILEPPSTASHAPESSWETSLLNPKNRIDSLDPPQDPLWRVDGCAGLGTQYYVLPLFLQRVPPTRMDVFVSDFQPPLIREQLELDKAFHTKDSARLPRLAIARHIVRILQIWTTTDFPDRESFETFYTGVPFGSRLVLEDMSLDTGRVRVKVGLNHNLEHKLLPLSRLSNLWGSGFPFPQVIDFFDLHVVRVLHDSVCLVQIDGQLYIFKALTSGAKYLYHELKTLCTIEPHANIITRPLHIVTKKCNFGTKRAVAGFTTFFHSKGTLRDVLPLLRAHDQLKRADQLKWSIQLTKALEHLKTRSKTYYPDLRLDNIVLSEDSDIVMVDFEQRGVWCEFAAPEVNAIEYVHLIATDENVPESVSERYRTMLRDLVPAFESLEDERYTNPEYGFNLPWIALSSVEQEAAEVYMLGRVLWCIFEGVSGPQKAAVWQSYRWEPDLEFPEYKKTPAAMRSLIDKCTRGRRQTLSSVIIRQHSRLVLTSKAANEQTAEEVKDAAKQFWSAELEEAEKFLELRDSLRRKGGWNDNYYERPTLMQVLEALEAFQNETP
;
A
#
# COMPACT_ATOMS: atom_id res chain seq x y z
N MET A 1 -5.78 -21.49 6.43
CA MET A 1 -5.52 -21.26 4.98
C MET A 1 -4.15 -20.62 4.79
N GLU A 2 -3.38 -20.98 3.77
CA GLU A 2 -2.07 -20.33 3.48
C GLU A 2 -2.25 -18.93 2.87
N LEU A 3 -1.31 -18.02 3.18
CA LEU A 3 -1.29 -16.71 2.53
C LEU A 3 -0.82 -16.81 1.08
N SER A 4 -1.60 -16.20 0.20
CA SER A 4 -1.37 -16.08 -1.24
C SER A 4 -2.18 -14.92 -1.78
N THR A 5 -1.90 -14.46 -3.00
CA THR A 5 -2.74 -13.44 -3.66
C THR A 5 -4.20 -13.89 -3.80
N ARG A 6 -4.46 -15.20 -3.98
CA ARG A 6 -5.84 -15.74 -3.99
C ARG A 6 -6.57 -15.51 -2.68
N ALA A 7 -5.88 -15.61 -1.53
CA ALA A 7 -6.48 -15.39 -0.22
C ALA A 7 -7.06 -13.97 -0.05
N ILE A 8 -6.56 -13.00 -0.82
CA ILE A 8 -7.08 -11.62 -0.79
C ILE A 8 -8.52 -11.57 -1.28
N GLY A 9 -8.81 -12.10 -2.48
CA GLY A 9 -10.18 -12.14 -3.02
C GLY A 9 -11.08 -13.16 -2.32
N GLU A 10 -10.51 -14.27 -1.85
CA GLU A 10 -11.28 -15.36 -1.22
C GLU A 10 -11.62 -15.12 0.25
N VAL A 11 -10.89 -14.24 0.94
CA VAL A 11 -11.03 -14.04 2.40
C VAL A 11 -11.01 -12.57 2.82
N VAL A 12 -10.11 -11.76 2.27
CA VAL A 12 -9.83 -10.40 2.80
C VAL A 12 -10.73 -9.33 2.19
N HIS A 13 -11.15 -9.47 0.94
CA HIS A 13 -12.02 -8.51 0.28
C HIS A 13 -13.50 -8.88 0.38
N PRO A 14 -14.42 -7.90 0.29
CA PRO A 14 -15.86 -8.14 0.25
C PRO A 14 -16.30 -9.06 -0.91
N THR A 15 -15.48 -9.20 -1.95
CA THR A 15 -15.72 -10.12 -3.07
C THR A 15 -15.78 -11.58 -2.63
N ALA A 16 -15.21 -11.93 -1.47
CA ALA A 16 -15.33 -13.24 -0.83
C ALA A 16 -16.79 -13.66 -0.57
N ALA A 17 -17.73 -12.71 -0.42
CA ALA A 17 -19.15 -13.01 -0.29
C ALA A 17 -19.72 -13.75 -1.51
N PHE A 18 -19.14 -13.49 -2.69
CA PHE A 18 -19.59 -14.01 -3.98
C PHE A 18 -18.63 -15.02 -4.61
N TYR A 19 -17.55 -15.37 -3.90
CA TYR A 19 -16.55 -16.29 -4.44
C TYR A 19 -17.22 -17.60 -4.87
N GLN A 20 -17.06 -17.92 -6.15
CA GLN A 20 -17.34 -19.23 -6.71
C GLN A 20 -15.98 -19.86 -7.03
N PRO A 21 -15.73 -21.11 -6.63
CA PRO A 21 -14.56 -21.82 -7.12
C PRO A 21 -14.64 -21.78 -8.65
N LEU A 22 -13.61 -21.21 -9.30
CA LEU A 22 -13.45 -21.42 -10.73
C LEU A 22 -13.55 -22.93 -10.94
N VAL A 23 -14.46 -23.36 -11.81
CA VAL A 23 -14.40 -24.71 -12.37
C VAL A 23 -13.15 -24.71 -13.23
N GLU A 24 -11.98 -24.84 -12.59
CA GLU A 24 -10.75 -25.17 -13.26
C GLU A 24 -11.08 -26.46 -14.01
N THR A 25 -11.05 -26.39 -15.34
CA THR A 25 -11.13 -27.53 -16.23
C THR A 25 -10.21 -28.60 -15.64
N ARG A 26 -10.80 -29.65 -15.08
CA ARG A 26 -10.11 -30.74 -14.37
C ARG A 26 -8.90 -31.20 -15.19
N GLY A 27 -7.74 -30.70 -14.81
CA GLY A 27 -6.47 -30.98 -15.46
C GLY A 27 -5.28 -30.83 -14.52
N ILE A 28 -5.52 -30.55 -13.24
CA ILE A 28 -4.49 -30.53 -12.20
C ILE A 28 -5.05 -31.30 -11.00
N LEU A 29 -4.26 -32.27 -10.57
CA LEU A 29 -4.62 -33.37 -9.68
C LEU A 29 -5.22 -32.89 -8.34
N GLU A 30 -6.34 -33.49 -7.95
CA GLU A 30 -6.84 -33.44 -6.57
C GLU A 30 -5.73 -33.88 -5.60
N PRO A 31 -5.53 -33.19 -4.46
CA PRO A 31 -4.66 -33.71 -3.41
C PRO A 31 -5.32 -34.97 -2.82
N PRO A 32 -4.59 -36.09 -2.67
CA PRO A 32 -5.17 -37.31 -2.13
C PRO A 32 -5.56 -37.09 -0.67
N SER A 33 -6.75 -37.58 -0.34
CA SER A 33 -7.32 -37.65 1.00
C SER A 33 -6.34 -38.28 1.99
N THR A 34 -6.22 -37.64 3.14
CA THR A 34 -5.43 -38.12 4.28
C THR A 34 -6.00 -39.42 4.82
N ALA A 35 -5.38 -40.54 4.45
CA ALA A 35 -5.35 -41.75 5.25
C ALA A 35 -3.89 -42.08 5.57
N SER A 36 -3.66 -42.34 6.86
CA SER A 36 -2.40 -42.69 7.51
C SER A 36 -1.45 -43.56 6.69
N HIS A 37 -0.28 -43.02 6.37
CA HIS A 37 1.05 -43.63 6.45
C HIS A 37 2.04 -42.55 5.99
N ALA A 38 3.00 -42.15 6.84
CA ALA A 38 4.09 -41.28 6.40
C ALA A 38 4.85 -42.02 5.29
N PRO A 39 4.86 -41.55 4.03
CA PRO A 39 5.67 -42.18 3.01
C PRO A 39 7.12 -41.90 3.38
N GLU A 40 7.95 -42.94 3.43
CA GLU A 40 9.41 -42.74 3.39
C GLU A 40 9.72 -41.79 2.24
N SER A 41 10.36 -40.65 2.52
CA SER A 41 10.70 -39.70 1.47
C SER A 41 11.62 -40.41 0.47
N SER A 42 11.11 -40.71 -0.72
CA SER A 42 11.94 -41.28 -1.77
C SER A 42 13.11 -40.33 -2.06
N TRP A 43 14.28 -40.85 -2.45
CA TRP A 43 15.42 -40.00 -2.82
C TRP A 43 15.04 -38.93 -3.85
N GLU A 44 14.07 -39.21 -4.72
CA GLU A 44 13.58 -38.28 -5.73
C GLU A 44 12.84 -37.05 -5.16
N THR A 45 12.28 -37.15 -3.96
CA THR A 45 11.54 -36.08 -3.27
C THR A 45 12.29 -35.52 -2.06
N SER A 46 13.38 -36.16 -1.67
CA SER A 46 14.22 -35.74 -0.54
C SER A 46 14.88 -34.38 -0.80
N LEU A 47 14.90 -33.52 0.22
CA LEU A 47 15.70 -32.28 0.25
C LEU A 47 17.21 -32.55 0.27
N LEU A 48 17.63 -33.78 0.55
CA LEU A 48 19.04 -34.18 0.44
C LEU A 48 19.46 -34.43 -1.01
N ASN A 49 18.49 -34.60 -1.91
CA ASN A 49 18.77 -34.71 -3.32
C ASN A 49 19.23 -33.34 -3.85
N PRO A 50 20.42 -33.22 -4.45
CA PRO A 50 20.92 -31.96 -4.97
C PRO A 50 19.95 -31.25 -5.93
N LYS A 51 19.09 -31.98 -6.64
CA LYS A 51 18.10 -31.40 -7.54
C LYS A 51 16.96 -30.65 -6.83
N ASN A 52 16.72 -30.95 -5.54
CA ASN A 52 15.62 -30.44 -4.73
C ASN A 52 16.10 -29.49 -3.61
N ARG A 53 17.39 -29.13 -3.59
CA ARG A 53 17.97 -28.26 -2.57
C ARG A 53 18.43 -26.96 -3.20
N ILE A 54 18.43 -25.90 -2.40
CA ILE A 54 19.07 -24.64 -2.77
C ILE A 54 20.56 -24.80 -2.45
N ASP A 55 21.42 -24.63 -3.46
CA ASP A 55 22.86 -24.85 -3.29
C ASP A 55 23.49 -23.91 -2.26
N SER A 56 23.07 -22.65 -2.21
CA SER A 56 23.41 -21.75 -1.12
C SER A 56 22.49 -20.53 -1.10
N LEU A 57 22.14 -20.12 0.12
CA LEU A 57 21.45 -18.87 0.42
C LEU A 57 22.40 -17.84 1.05
N ASP A 58 23.70 -18.03 0.99
CA ASP A 58 24.63 -16.99 1.42
C ASP A 58 24.66 -15.87 0.37
N PRO A 59 24.76 -14.60 0.78
CA PRO A 59 25.02 -13.53 -0.19
C PRO A 59 26.30 -13.84 -0.98
N PRO A 60 26.35 -13.56 -2.29
CA PRO A 60 27.61 -13.54 -3.04
C PRO A 60 28.64 -12.63 -2.34
N GLN A 61 29.94 -12.93 -2.47
CA GLN A 61 31.00 -12.09 -1.88
C GLN A 61 30.93 -10.65 -2.40
N ASP A 62 30.75 -10.49 -3.72
CA ASP A 62 30.60 -9.21 -4.41
C ASP A 62 29.24 -9.18 -5.15
N PRO A 63 28.13 -8.87 -4.46
CA PRO A 63 26.81 -8.90 -5.07
C PRO A 63 26.67 -7.78 -6.09
N LEU A 64 26.30 -8.13 -7.33
CA LEU A 64 25.99 -7.15 -8.38
C LEU A 64 24.62 -6.49 -8.17
N TRP A 65 23.74 -7.09 -7.38
CA TRP A 65 22.38 -6.62 -7.17
C TRP A 65 22.00 -6.61 -5.69
N ARG A 66 21.06 -5.72 -5.35
CA ARG A 66 20.45 -5.64 -4.02
C ARG A 66 18.94 -5.64 -4.15
N VAL A 67 18.26 -6.34 -3.25
CA VAL A 67 16.80 -6.25 -3.08
C VAL A 67 16.52 -5.26 -1.96
N ASP A 68 15.74 -4.22 -2.23
CA ASP A 68 15.42 -3.16 -1.25
C ASP A 68 14.07 -3.33 -0.55
N GLY A 69 13.12 -3.98 -1.21
CA GLY A 69 11.74 -4.11 -0.75
C GLY A 69 10.90 -4.96 -1.70
N CYS A 70 9.63 -5.12 -1.37
CA CYS A 70 8.67 -5.82 -2.23
C CYS A 70 7.31 -5.10 -2.27
N ALA A 71 6.57 -5.40 -3.34
CA ALA A 71 5.18 -5.02 -3.61
C ALA A 71 4.41 -6.25 -4.09
N GLY A 72 3.13 -6.04 -4.44
CA GLY A 72 2.29 -7.08 -5.04
C GLY A 72 2.16 -8.32 -4.15
N LEU A 73 2.23 -8.13 -2.83
CA LEU A 73 2.13 -9.20 -1.85
C LEU A 73 3.19 -10.30 -2.08
N GLY A 74 4.45 -9.89 -2.23
CA GLY A 74 5.58 -10.81 -2.38
C GLY A 74 5.84 -11.29 -3.81
N THR A 75 5.16 -10.70 -4.82
CA THR A 75 5.34 -11.05 -6.23
C THR A 75 6.19 -10.06 -7.01
N GLN A 76 6.41 -8.85 -6.49
CA GLN A 76 7.24 -7.80 -7.08
C GLN A 76 8.37 -7.43 -6.11
N TYR A 77 9.61 -7.41 -6.57
CA TYR A 77 10.80 -7.11 -5.76
C TYR A 77 11.57 -5.94 -6.36
N TYR A 78 11.88 -4.94 -5.54
CA TYR A 78 12.66 -3.79 -5.97
C TYR A 78 14.14 -4.16 -5.97
N VAL A 79 14.74 -4.19 -7.15
CA VAL A 79 16.16 -4.54 -7.31
C VAL A 79 16.96 -3.35 -7.82
N LEU A 80 18.18 -3.20 -7.31
CA LEU A 80 19.12 -2.17 -7.76
C LEU A 80 20.47 -2.79 -8.15
N PRO A 81 21.03 -2.42 -9.31
CA PRO A 81 22.38 -2.80 -9.67
C PRO A 81 23.39 -2.00 -8.85
N LEU A 82 24.32 -2.67 -8.20
CA LEU A 82 25.34 -2.07 -7.31
C LEU A 82 26.64 -1.70 -8.03
N PHE A 83 26.85 -2.24 -9.24
CA PHE A 83 28.09 -2.08 -9.99
C PHE A 83 28.09 -0.90 -10.96
N LEU A 84 26.96 -0.18 -11.09
CA LEU A 84 26.86 1.04 -11.89
C LEU A 84 27.28 2.25 -11.06
N GLN A 85 28.05 3.16 -11.65
CA GLN A 85 28.47 4.40 -10.99
C GLN A 85 27.30 5.34 -10.76
N ARG A 86 26.35 5.39 -11.69
CA ARG A 86 25.10 6.14 -11.55
C ARG A 86 23.94 5.25 -11.95
N VAL A 87 23.07 4.99 -10.99
CA VAL A 87 21.84 4.22 -11.20
C VAL A 87 20.67 5.18 -11.46
N PRO A 88 20.18 5.34 -12.70
CA PRO A 88 18.96 6.11 -12.94
C PRO A 88 17.73 5.39 -12.36
N PRO A 89 16.62 6.09 -12.11
CA PRO A 89 15.42 5.50 -11.51
C PRO A 89 14.58 4.69 -12.49
N THR A 90 15.21 3.80 -13.28
CA THR A 90 14.59 2.97 -14.31
C THR A 90 13.48 2.07 -13.77
N ARG A 91 13.55 1.67 -12.48
CA ARG A 91 12.57 0.80 -11.81
C ARG A 91 12.36 -0.52 -12.55
N MET A 92 13.47 -1.23 -12.79
CA MET A 92 13.47 -2.54 -13.43
C MET A 92 13.24 -3.65 -12.38
N ASP A 93 12.04 -3.66 -11.81
CA ASP A 93 11.66 -4.54 -10.69
C ASP A 93 11.55 -6.01 -11.14
N VAL A 94 11.83 -6.95 -10.23
CA VAL A 94 11.71 -8.40 -10.47
C VAL A 94 10.31 -8.89 -10.16
N PHE A 95 9.74 -9.70 -11.05
CA PHE A 95 8.41 -10.31 -10.90
C PHE A 95 8.53 -11.83 -10.80
N VAL A 96 7.93 -12.38 -9.73
CA VAL A 96 7.84 -13.80 -9.44
C VAL A 96 6.37 -14.19 -9.48
N SER A 97 6.04 -15.23 -10.27
CA SER A 97 4.68 -15.75 -10.32
C SER A 97 4.25 -16.27 -8.95
N ASP A 98 3.03 -15.97 -8.54
CA ASP A 98 2.47 -16.43 -7.27
C ASP A 98 2.04 -17.92 -7.33
N PHE A 99 1.89 -18.46 -8.54
CA PHE A 99 1.60 -19.86 -8.80
C PHE A 99 2.90 -20.68 -8.82
N GLN A 100 3.36 -21.08 -7.63
CA GLN A 100 4.54 -21.90 -7.45
C GLN A 100 4.21 -23.25 -6.81
N PRO A 101 4.92 -24.34 -7.16
CA PRO A 101 4.80 -25.61 -6.48
C PRO A 101 5.04 -25.48 -4.96
N PRO A 102 4.39 -26.28 -4.10
CA PRO A 102 4.53 -26.18 -2.64
C PRO A 102 5.98 -26.20 -2.16
N LEU A 103 6.81 -27.06 -2.76
CA LEU A 103 8.24 -27.16 -2.45
C LEU A 103 8.98 -25.83 -2.70
N ILE A 104 8.72 -25.15 -3.82
CA ILE A 104 9.33 -23.86 -4.14
C ILE A 104 8.84 -22.79 -3.15
N ARG A 105 7.53 -22.78 -2.85
CA ARG A 105 6.93 -21.83 -1.91
C ARG A 105 7.57 -21.92 -0.52
N GLU A 106 7.72 -23.15 -0.02
CA GLU A 106 8.31 -23.42 1.29
C GLU A 106 9.79 -23.09 1.33
N GLN A 107 10.58 -23.61 0.39
CA GLN A 107 12.05 -23.44 0.39
C GLN A 107 12.48 -21.99 0.12
N LEU A 108 11.67 -21.21 -0.62
CA LEU A 108 11.94 -19.80 -0.90
C LEU A 108 11.20 -18.84 0.03
N GLU A 109 10.43 -19.34 1.01
CA GLU A 109 9.70 -18.52 1.99
C GLU A 109 8.75 -17.49 1.35
N LEU A 110 8.06 -17.87 0.27
CA LEU A 110 7.18 -16.96 -0.49
C LEU A 110 5.99 -16.49 0.35
N ASP A 111 5.52 -17.34 1.25
CA ASP A 111 4.48 -17.07 2.24
C ASP A 111 4.90 -15.96 3.23
N LYS A 112 6.19 -15.88 3.60
CA LYS A 112 6.73 -14.80 4.45
C LYS A 112 6.96 -13.51 3.67
N ALA A 113 7.38 -13.63 2.41
CA ALA A 113 7.55 -12.48 1.52
C ALA A 113 6.23 -11.77 1.21
N PHE A 114 5.10 -12.49 1.29
CA PHE A 114 3.76 -11.95 1.11
C PHE A 114 3.46 -10.74 2.00
N HIS A 115 3.80 -10.82 3.28
CA HIS A 115 3.49 -9.79 4.27
C HIS A 115 4.72 -8.98 4.72
N THR A 116 5.94 -9.46 4.48
CA THR A 116 7.17 -8.75 4.92
C THR A 116 7.58 -7.69 3.90
N LYS A 117 7.45 -6.40 4.24
CA LYS A 117 7.75 -5.29 3.30
C LYS A 117 8.99 -4.47 3.63
N ASP A 118 9.54 -4.58 4.84
CA ASP A 118 10.63 -3.70 5.27
C ASP A 118 12.01 -4.15 4.78
N SER A 119 12.85 -3.16 4.49
CA SER A 119 14.21 -3.33 3.97
C SER A 119 15.18 -4.01 4.93
N ALA A 120 14.83 -4.20 6.21
CA ALA A 120 15.70 -4.86 7.19
C ALA A 120 15.49 -6.38 7.21
N ARG A 121 14.24 -6.84 7.10
CA ARG A 121 13.87 -8.27 7.14
C ARG A 121 13.82 -8.90 5.75
N LEU A 122 13.25 -8.23 4.76
CA LEU A 122 13.04 -8.82 3.43
C LEU A 122 14.32 -9.36 2.77
N PRO A 123 15.47 -8.65 2.77
CA PRO A 123 16.69 -9.16 2.12
C PRO A 123 17.26 -10.42 2.78
N ARG A 124 16.76 -10.79 3.97
CA ARG A 124 17.17 -12.01 4.68
C ARG A 124 16.37 -13.24 4.29
N LEU A 125 15.23 -13.07 3.62
CA LEU A 125 14.40 -14.18 3.15
C LEU A 125 15.08 -14.93 2.02
N ALA A 126 14.82 -16.24 1.93
CA ALA A 126 15.39 -17.12 0.93
C ALA A 126 15.15 -16.61 -0.51
N ILE A 127 13.91 -16.19 -0.84
CA ILE A 127 13.59 -15.63 -2.16
C ILE A 127 14.43 -14.41 -2.54
N ALA A 128 14.67 -13.47 -1.61
CA ALA A 128 15.44 -12.27 -1.92
C ALA A 128 16.90 -12.62 -2.24
N ARG A 129 17.49 -13.55 -1.49
CA ARG A 129 18.86 -14.01 -1.75
C ARG A 129 18.96 -14.85 -3.02
N HIS A 130 17.92 -15.63 -3.31
CA HIS A 130 17.78 -16.39 -4.55
C HIS A 130 17.72 -15.47 -5.78
N ILE A 131 16.92 -14.39 -5.71
CA ILE A 131 16.84 -13.35 -6.75
C ILE A 131 18.22 -12.73 -6.99
N VAL A 132 18.95 -12.33 -5.94
CA VAL A 132 20.29 -11.74 -6.10
C VAL A 132 21.24 -12.68 -6.86
N ARG A 133 21.20 -13.99 -6.57
CA ARG A 133 22.02 -14.99 -7.27
C ARG A 133 21.59 -15.20 -8.72
N ILE A 134 20.29 -15.26 -8.98
CA ILE A 134 19.77 -15.36 -10.35
C ILE A 134 20.21 -14.15 -11.18
N LEU A 135 20.06 -12.94 -10.64
CA LEU A 135 20.47 -11.72 -11.32
C LEU A 135 21.99 -11.61 -11.47
N GLN A 136 22.77 -12.13 -10.51
CA GLN A 136 24.22 -12.26 -10.63
C GLN A 136 24.58 -13.09 -11.87
N ILE A 137 24.03 -14.30 -11.99
CA ILE A 137 24.29 -15.21 -13.12
C ILE A 137 23.84 -14.58 -14.44
N TRP A 138 22.63 -14.03 -14.47
CA TRP A 138 22.08 -13.35 -15.64
C TRP A 138 23.00 -12.22 -16.11
N THR A 139 23.44 -11.37 -15.19
CA THR A 139 24.31 -10.23 -15.54
C THR A 139 25.66 -10.68 -16.08
N THR A 140 26.28 -11.70 -15.49
CA THR A 140 27.60 -12.18 -15.92
C THR A 140 27.57 -13.05 -17.17
N THR A 141 26.42 -13.65 -17.48
CA THR A 141 26.27 -14.55 -18.64
C THR A 141 25.82 -13.81 -19.88
N ASP A 142 24.86 -12.89 -19.73
CA ASP A 142 24.19 -12.23 -20.86
C ASP A 142 24.89 -10.94 -21.29
N PHE A 143 25.78 -10.38 -20.47
CA PHE A 143 26.50 -9.14 -20.76
C PHE A 143 28.01 -9.36 -20.72
N PRO A 144 28.75 -8.98 -21.78
CA PRO A 144 30.19 -9.23 -21.86
C PRO A 144 30.98 -8.33 -20.89
N ASP A 145 30.47 -7.14 -20.60
CA ASP A 145 31.08 -6.16 -19.72
C ASP A 145 30.05 -5.20 -19.12
N ARG A 146 30.53 -4.35 -18.21
CA ARG A 146 29.72 -3.35 -17.51
C ARG A 146 29.14 -2.30 -18.46
N GLU A 147 29.87 -1.87 -19.48
CA GLU A 147 29.44 -0.82 -20.41
C GLU A 147 28.25 -1.28 -21.26
N SER A 148 28.27 -2.54 -21.67
CA SER A 148 27.18 -3.21 -22.38
C SER A 148 25.91 -3.28 -21.52
N PHE A 149 26.05 -3.63 -20.23
CA PHE A 149 24.92 -3.59 -19.31
C PHE A 149 24.41 -2.16 -19.06
N GLU A 150 25.29 -1.19 -18.88
CA GLU A 150 24.92 0.21 -18.64
C GLU A 150 24.15 0.79 -19.84
N THR A 151 24.58 0.48 -21.06
CA THR A 151 23.88 0.85 -22.30
C THR A 151 22.49 0.23 -22.36
N PHE A 152 22.37 -1.06 -22.00
CA PHE A 152 21.09 -1.73 -21.91
C PHE A 152 20.18 -1.09 -20.85
N TYR A 153 20.69 -0.91 -19.63
CA TYR A 153 19.91 -0.44 -18.48
C TYR A 153 19.41 0.99 -18.63
N THR A 154 20.21 1.86 -19.25
CA THR A 154 19.83 3.25 -19.56
C THR A 154 18.91 3.33 -20.78
N GLY A 155 18.98 2.33 -21.67
CA GLY A 155 18.19 2.24 -22.89
C GLY A 155 16.80 1.66 -22.73
N VAL A 156 16.46 0.98 -21.62
CA VAL A 156 15.11 0.42 -21.44
C VAL A 156 14.07 1.48 -21.02
N PRO A 157 12.77 1.26 -21.31
CA PRO A 157 11.70 2.12 -20.82
C PRO A 157 11.63 2.15 -19.30
N PHE A 158 11.23 3.29 -18.74
CA PHE A 158 10.92 3.41 -17.32
C PHE A 158 9.83 2.39 -16.91
N GLY A 159 10.02 1.74 -15.76
CA GLY A 159 9.08 0.74 -15.22
C GLY A 159 9.06 -0.60 -15.96
N SER A 160 10.14 -0.93 -16.69
CA SER A 160 10.33 -2.26 -17.30
C SER A 160 10.44 -3.35 -16.23
N ARG A 161 10.30 -4.62 -16.60
CA ARG A 161 10.17 -5.74 -15.66
C ARG A 161 11.20 -6.81 -15.94
N LEU A 162 11.75 -7.42 -14.89
CA LEU A 162 12.50 -8.68 -14.98
C LEU A 162 11.58 -9.82 -14.52
N VAL A 163 11.12 -10.65 -15.43
CA VAL A 163 10.25 -11.80 -15.12
C VAL A 163 11.12 -13.03 -14.93
N LEU A 164 10.98 -13.69 -13.77
CA LEU A 164 11.63 -14.98 -13.53
C LEU A 164 10.71 -16.10 -14.03
N GLU A 165 11.03 -16.64 -15.20
CA GLU A 165 10.34 -17.79 -15.79
C GLU A 165 10.94 -19.10 -15.25
N ASP A 166 10.09 -20.12 -15.08
CA ASP A 166 10.48 -21.47 -14.63
C ASP A 166 11.24 -21.48 -13.29
N MET A 167 10.64 -20.86 -12.27
CA MET A 167 11.21 -20.82 -10.91
C MET A 167 11.67 -22.21 -10.44
N SER A 168 12.93 -22.29 -10.02
CA SER A 168 13.63 -23.51 -9.63
C SER A 168 14.52 -23.21 -8.43
N LEU A 169 14.81 -24.22 -7.60
CA LEU A 169 15.79 -24.13 -6.51
C LEU A 169 17.24 -24.09 -7.02
N ASP A 170 17.45 -24.55 -8.26
CA ASP A 170 18.70 -24.39 -9.00
C ASP A 170 18.64 -23.06 -9.77
N THR A 171 19.43 -22.08 -9.33
CA THR A 171 19.48 -20.73 -9.92
C THR A 171 19.90 -20.73 -11.39
N GLY A 172 20.68 -21.72 -11.83
CA GLY A 172 21.15 -21.83 -13.22
C GLY A 172 20.07 -22.26 -14.20
N ARG A 173 18.94 -22.75 -13.71
CA ARG A 173 17.78 -23.15 -14.55
C ARG A 173 16.73 -22.06 -14.69
N VAL A 174 16.79 -21.02 -13.86
CA VAL A 174 15.81 -19.93 -13.89
C VAL A 174 16.15 -19.00 -15.04
N ARG A 175 15.16 -18.71 -15.89
CA ARG A 175 15.33 -17.80 -17.03
C ARG A 175 14.85 -16.40 -16.68
N VAL A 176 15.69 -15.41 -16.92
CA VAL A 176 15.33 -13.98 -16.75
C VAL A 176 14.86 -13.42 -18.07
N LYS A 177 13.62 -12.95 -18.12
CA LYS A 177 13.04 -12.30 -19.29
C LYS A 177 12.75 -10.84 -19.04
N VAL A 178 13.15 -9.99 -19.97
CA VAL A 178 12.92 -8.54 -19.88
C VAL A 178 11.60 -8.18 -20.54
N GLY A 179 10.66 -7.68 -19.74
CA GLY A 179 9.39 -7.11 -20.21
C GLY A 179 9.48 -5.59 -20.32
N LEU A 180 9.56 -5.05 -21.54
CA LEU A 180 9.69 -3.60 -21.77
C LEU A 180 8.35 -2.88 -21.57
N ASN A 181 8.32 -1.87 -20.71
CA ASN A 181 7.08 -1.14 -20.38
C ASN A 181 6.86 0.10 -21.25
N HIS A 182 6.81 -0.11 -22.56
CA HIS A 182 6.57 0.98 -23.53
C HIS A 182 5.17 1.61 -23.37
N ASN A 183 4.19 0.85 -22.89
CA ASN A 183 2.84 1.33 -22.65
C ASN A 183 2.81 2.44 -21.57
N LEU A 184 3.60 2.30 -20.50
CA LEU A 184 3.71 3.35 -19.49
C LEU A 184 4.23 4.65 -20.11
N GLU A 185 5.38 4.59 -20.79
CA GLU A 185 5.95 5.78 -21.44
C GLU A 185 4.99 6.40 -22.46
N HIS A 186 4.18 5.60 -23.16
CA HIS A 186 3.14 6.11 -24.05
C HIS A 186 2.06 6.90 -23.29
N LYS A 187 1.61 6.41 -22.13
CA LYS A 187 0.60 7.05 -21.28
C LYS A 187 1.12 8.30 -20.54
N LEU A 188 2.43 8.40 -20.28
CA LEU A 188 3.00 9.58 -19.60
C LEU A 188 2.81 10.85 -20.45
N LEU A 189 2.48 11.95 -19.76
CA LEU A 189 2.19 13.24 -20.38
C LEU A 189 3.44 14.13 -20.40
N PRO A 190 3.69 14.88 -21.49
CA PRO A 190 4.69 15.93 -21.47
C PRO A 190 4.22 17.12 -20.63
N LEU A 191 5.16 17.92 -20.13
CA LEU A 191 4.88 19.09 -19.30
C LEU A 191 3.93 20.08 -19.98
N SER A 192 4.04 20.26 -21.31
CA SER A 192 3.15 21.12 -22.08
C SER A 192 1.68 20.69 -22.02
N ARG A 193 1.41 19.38 -21.95
CA ARG A 193 0.04 18.88 -21.80
C ARG A 193 -0.50 19.11 -20.39
N LEU A 194 0.33 18.94 -19.37
CA LEU A 194 -0.05 19.28 -17.99
C LEU A 194 -0.31 20.79 -17.85
N SER A 195 0.52 21.64 -18.45
CA SER A 195 0.32 23.09 -18.45
C SER A 195 -1.00 23.49 -19.13
N ASN A 196 -1.38 22.82 -20.22
CA ASN A 196 -2.68 23.06 -20.85
C ASN A 196 -3.86 22.61 -19.97
N LEU A 197 -3.70 21.50 -19.22
CA LEU A 197 -4.75 20.98 -18.34
C LEU A 197 -4.90 21.82 -17.07
N TRP A 198 -3.80 22.34 -16.51
CA TRP A 198 -3.77 23.03 -15.23
C TRP A 198 -3.81 24.56 -15.35
N GLY A 199 -3.62 25.09 -16.56
CA GLY A 199 -3.56 26.52 -16.85
C GLY A 199 -2.13 27.03 -16.99
N SER A 200 -1.96 28.07 -17.82
CA SER A 200 -0.65 28.64 -18.17
C SER A 200 0.10 29.29 -17.00
N GLY A 201 -0.62 29.68 -15.93
CA GLY A 201 -0.04 30.27 -14.72
C GLY A 201 0.31 29.27 -13.62
N PHE A 202 0.22 27.96 -13.88
CA PHE A 202 0.49 26.95 -12.87
C PHE A 202 1.95 26.99 -12.39
N PRO A 203 2.21 26.98 -11.07
CA PRO A 203 3.55 27.15 -10.51
C PRO A 203 4.34 25.83 -10.56
N PHE A 204 4.78 25.44 -11.76
CA PHE A 204 5.60 24.24 -11.92
C PHE A 204 6.96 24.40 -11.22
N PRO A 205 7.42 23.38 -10.46
CA PRO A 205 8.78 23.31 -9.96
C PRO A 205 9.83 23.26 -11.07
N GLN A 206 11.10 23.37 -10.68
CA GLN A 206 12.23 23.23 -11.61
C GLN A 206 12.18 21.88 -12.34
N VAL A 207 12.45 21.87 -13.65
CA VAL A 207 12.52 20.64 -14.43
C VAL A 207 13.96 20.12 -14.45
N ILE A 208 14.12 18.83 -14.18
CA ILE A 208 15.41 18.11 -14.25
C ILE A 208 15.30 16.86 -15.14
N ASP A 209 16.43 16.36 -15.62
CA ASP A 209 16.45 15.15 -16.45
C ASP A 209 16.41 13.90 -15.56
N PHE A 210 15.70 12.88 -16.03
CA PHE A 210 15.59 11.57 -15.38
C PHE A 210 16.96 10.93 -15.08
N PHE A 211 17.93 11.13 -15.98
CA PHE A 211 19.27 10.60 -15.82
C PHE A 211 20.16 11.44 -14.88
N ASP A 212 19.66 12.59 -14.41
CA ASP A 212 20.33 13.37 -13.37
C ASP A 212 20.10 12.80 -11.95
N LEU A 213 19.19 11.84 -11.81
CA LEU A 213 18.92 11.20 -10.53
C LEU A 213 19.84 9.98 -10.34
N HIS A 214 20.38 9.84 -9.14
CA HIS A 214 21.03 8.60 -8.71
C HIS A 214 20.19 7.92 -7.63
N VAL A 215 19.66 6.72 -7.90
CA VAL A 215 18.91 5.96 -6.90
C VAL A 215 19.85 5.38 -5.85
N VAL A 216 19.62 5.78 -4.60
CA VAL A 216 20.31 5.26 -3.42
C VAL A 216 19.57 4.03 -2.89
N ARG A 217 18.23 4.09 -2.86
CA ARG A 217 17.36 3.01 -2.36
C ARG A 217 15.94 3.14 -2.91
N VAL A 218 15.25 2.02 -3.13
CA VAL A 218 13.79 2.01 -3.34
C VAL A 218 13.10 1.77 -1.99
N LEU A 219 12.29 2.72 -1.53
CA LEU A 219 11.65 2.66 -0.21
C LEU A 219 10.26 2.03 -0.26
N HIS A 220 9.53 2.26 -1.35
CA HIS A 220 8.16 1.80 -1.56
C HIS A 220 7.86 1.64 -3.06
N ASP A 221 6.68 1.13 -3.43
CA ASP A 221 6.28 0.89 -4.83
C ASP A 221 6.31 2.17 -5.68
N SER A 222 6.10 3.34 -5.06
CA SER A 222 6.08 4.64 -5.70
C SER A 222 7.21 5.57 -5.26
N VAL A 223 8.11 5.14 -4.36
CA VAL A 223 9.04 6.03 -3.64
C VAL A 223 10.48 5.52 -3.71
N CYS A 224 11.37 6.34 -4.28
CA CYS A 224 12.81 6.13 -4.27
C CYS A 224 13.52 7.20 -3.45
N LEU A 225 14.50 6.82 -2.65
CA LEU A 225 15.52 7.74 -2.15
C LEU A 225 16.55 7.95 -3.27
N VAL A 226 16.69 9.19 -3.70
CA VAL A 226 17.61 9.58 -4.78
C VAL A 226 18.58 10.65 -4.31
N GLN A 227 19.74 10.71 -4.98
CA GLN A 227 20.72 11.75 -4.82
C GLN A 227 20.75 12.64 -6.06
N ILE A 228 20.75 13.94 -5.85
CA ILE A 228 20.92 14.99 -6.88
C ILE A 228 21.96 15.96 -6.33
N ASP A 229 23.06 16.16 -7.05
CA ASP A 229 24.17 17.04 -6.65
C ASP A 229 24.66 16.85 -5.20
N GLY A 230 24.78 15.59 -4.79
CA GLY A 230 25.24 15.22 -3.45
C GLY A 230 24.15 15.23 -2.37
N GLN A 231 22.98 15.80 -2.63
CA GLN A 231 21.87 15.91 -1.67
C GLN A 231 20.80 14.84 -1.86
N LEU A 232 20.18 14.39 -0.76
CA LEU A 232 19.16 13.35 -0.76
C LEU A 232 17.75 13.94 -0.93
N TYR A 233 16.96 13.30 -1.77
CA TYR A 233 15.57 13.64 -2.04
C TYR A 233 14.72 12.38 -2.11
N ILE A 234 13.42 12.55 -1.90
CA ILE A 234 12.44 11.54 -2.27
C ILE A 234 12.04 11.77 -3.72
N PHE A 235 12.18 10.76 -4.57
CA PHE A 235 11.61 10.74 -5.91
C PHE A 235 10.34 9.89 -5.90
N LYS A 236 9.19 10.51 -6.17
CA LYS A 236 7.92 9.81 -6.37
C LYS A 236 7.69 9.55 -7.85
N ALA A 237 7.46 8.28 -8.18
CA ALA A 237 7.11 7.85 -9.53
C ALA A 237 6.38 6.51 -9.50
N LEU A 238 5.41 6.33 -10.41
CA LEU A 238 4.63 5.11 -10.51
C LEU A 238 4.94 4.35 -11.79
N THR A 239 5.02 3.02 -11.68
CA THR A 239 5.19 2.12 -12.83
C THR A 239 3.85 1.71 -13.48
N SER A 240 2.72 2.15 -12.91
CA SER A 240 1.34 2.05 -13.41
C SER A 240 0.45 3.15 -12.81
N GLY A 241 -0.72 3.46 -13.37
CA GLY A 241 -1.63 4.43 -12.74
C GLY A 241 -1.13 5.87 -12.67
N ALA A 242 -0.41 6.36 -13.70
CA ALA A 242 0.21 7.69 -13.72
C ALA A 242 -0.76 8.86 -13.44
N LYS A 243 -2.07 8.66 -13.61
CA LYS A 243 -3.11 9.64 -13.25
C LYS A 243 -3.04 10.06 -11.77
N TYR A 244 -2.75 9.12 -10.87
CA TYR A 244 -2.66 9.38 -9.44
C TYR A 244 -1.45 10.27 -9.11
N LEU A 245 -0.29 9.98 -9.73
CA LEU A 245 0.93 10.77 -9.61
C LEU A 245 0.73 12.21 -10.09
N TYR A 246 0.07 12.42 -11.23
CA TYR A 246 -0.20 13.77 -11.74
C TYR A 246 -1.19 14.53 -10.86
N HIS A 247 -2.20 13.84 -10.33
CA HIS A 247 -3.12 14.46 -9.39
C HIS A 247 -2.41 14.88 -8.10
N GLU A 248 -1.58 14.00 -7.53
CA GLU A 248 -0.79 14.32 -6.34
C GLU A 248 0.16 15.51 -6.59
N LEU A 249 0.89 15.51 -7.72
CA LEU A 249 1.75 16.63 -8.11
C LEU A 249 0.97 17.95 -8.16
N LYS A 250 -0.21 17.94 -8.79
CA LYS A 250 -1.08 19.12 -8.86
C LYS A 250 -1.47 19.56 -7.45
N THR A 251 -2.00 18.64 -6.66
CA THR A 251 -2.50 18.89 -5.30
C THR A 251 -1.41 19.49 -4.41
N LEU A 252 -0.21 18.91 -4.36
CA LEU A 252 0.90 19.40 -3.55
C LEU A 252 1.40 20.79 -3.99
N CYS A 253 1.38 21.11 -5.28
CA CYS A 253 1.72 22.44 -5.77
C CYS A 253 0.66 23.49 -5.39
N THR A 254 -0.60 23.09 -5.24
CA THR A 254 -1.73 24.00 -4.94
C THR A 254 -2.05 24.15 -3.46
N ILE A 255 -1.65 23.18 -2.61
CA ILE A 255 -1.85 23.27 -1.17
C ILE A 255 -1.18 24.54 -0.62
N GLU A 256 -1.89 25.23 0.26
CA GLU A 256 -1.32 26.34 1.01
C GLU A 256 -0.24 25.79 1.96
N PRO A 257 0.98 26.38 2.03
CA PRO A 257 2.05 25.83 2.86
C PRO A 257 1.65 25.69 4.33
N HIS A 258 2.04 24.59 4.95
CA HIS A 258 1.86 24.31 6.38
C HIS A 258 3.06 23.54 6.91
N ALA A 259 3.50 23.81 8.14
CA ALA A 259 4.72 23.22 8.71
C ALA A 259 4.66 21.69 8.85
N ASN A 260 3.47 21.13 9.03
CA ASN A 260 3.24 19.70 9.22
C ASN A 260 2.72 18.98 7.96
N ILE A 261 2.81 19.61 6.80
CA ILE A 261 2.50 19.01 5.49
C ILE A 261 3.78 19.06 4.66
N ILE A 262 4.05 18.00 3.90
CA ILE A 262 5.23 17.94 3.04
C ILE A 262 5.32 19.19 2.16
N THR A 263 6.52 19.77 2.08
CA THR A 263 6.76 20.95 1.27
C THR A 263 6.40 20.70 -0.18
N ARG A 264 6.10 21.77 -0.91
CA ARG A 264 5.84 21.70 -2.36
C ARG A 264 6.94 20.90 -3.08
N PRO A 265 6.61 20.18 -4.16
CA PRO A 265 7.59 19.44 -4.93
C PRO A 265 8.73 20.36 -5.39
N LEU A 266 9.95 19.86 -5.30
CA LEU A 266 11.17 20.63 -5.57
C LEU A 266 11.55 20.57 -7.05
N HIS A 267 11.37 19.40 -7.66
CA HIS A 267 11.67 19.19 -9.07
C HIS A 267 10.61 18.34 -9.76
N ILE A 268 10.36 18.64 -11.04
CA ILE A 268 9.68 17.74 -11.99
C ILE A 268 10.76 16.97 -12.73
N VAL A 269 10.64 15.65 -12.76
CA VAL A 269 11.59 14.78 -13.42
C VAL A 269 11.03 14.37 -14.78
N THR A 270 11.79 14.64 -15.84
CA THR A 270 11.36 14.30 -17.21
C THR A 270 12.29 13.29 -17.86
N LYS A 271 11.71 12.32 -18.57
CA LYS A 271 12.45 11.34 -19.37
C LYS A 271 12.14 11.54 -20.84
N LYS A 272 13.17 11.50 -21.70
CA LYS A 272 12.97 11.31 -23.14
C LYS A 272 12.50 9.88 -23.38
N CYS A 273 11.28 9.72 -23.87
CA CYS A 273 10.72 8.41 -24.18
C CYS A 273 11.50 7.76 -25.31
N ASN A 274 11.59 6.43 -25.31
CA ASN A 274 12.34 5.71 -26.34
C ASN A 274 11.66 5.78 -27.72
N PHE A 275 10.35 6.03 -27.75
CA PHE A 275 9.58 6.22 -28.97
C PHE A 275 9.26 7.70 -29.22
N GLY A 276 9.73 8.21 -30.36
CA GLY A 276 9.49 9.57 -30.83
C GLY A 276 10.34 10.64 -30.14
N THR A 277 9.91 11.88 -30.25
CA THR A 277 10.58 13.05 -29.65
C THR A 277 9.97 13.47 -28.31
N LYS A 278 9.06 12.66 -27.75
CA LYS A 278 8.32 12.99 -26.53
C LYS A 278 9.25 12.99 -25.31
N ARG A 279 9.26 14.11 -24.58
CA ARG A 279 9.84 14.23 -23.24
C ARG A 279 8.68 14.26 -22.23
N ALA A 280 8.49 13.15 -21.53
CA ALA A 280 7.35 12.98 -20.63
C ALA A 280 7.75 13.18 -19.17
N VAL A 281 6.81 13.60 -18.34
CA VAL A 281 6.99 13.70 -16.89
C VAL A 281 6.94 12.30 -16.31
N ALA A 282 8.06 11.84 -15.74
CA ALA A 282 8.17 10.52 -15.11
C ALA A 282 7.80 10.56 -13.62
N GLY A 283 7.92 11.73 -12.98
CA GLY A 283 7.58 11.94 -11.59
C GLY A 283 8.07 13.28 -11.07
N PHE A 284 8.17 13.38 -9.75
CA PHE A 284 8.62 14.59 -9.07
C PHE A 284 9.40 14.26 -7.81
N THR A 285 10.12 15.24 -7.27
CA THR A 285 10.87 15.08 -6.02
C THR A 285 10.30 15.91 -4.89
N THR A 286 10.42 15.39 -3.67
CA THR A 286 10.10 16.08 -2.41
C THR A 286 11.27 15.97 -1.44
N PHE A 287 11.19 16.70 -0.34
CA PHE A 287 12.20 16.68 0.71
C PHE A 287 12.27 15.30 1.40
N PHE A 288 13.47 14.88 1.79
CA PHE A 288 13.70 13.62 2.52
C PHE A 288 13.81 13.87 4.02
N HIS A 289 12.87 13.30 4.78
CA HIS A 289 12.89 13.32 6.25
C HIS A 289 13.58 12.06 6.79
N SER A 290 14.75 12.23 7.40
CA SER A 290 15.66 11.13 7.73
C SER A 290 15.22 10.27 8.93
N LYS A 291 14.41 10.83 9.84
CA LYS A 291 13.96 10.15 11.07
C LYS A 291 12.91 9.05 10.86
N GLY A 292 12.45 8.86 9.62
CA GLY A 292 11.51 7.80 9.27
C GLY A 292 10.07 8.09 9.69
N THR A 293 9.24 7.04 9.68
CA THR A 293 7.80 7.13 9.89
C THR A 293 7.43 6.99 11.37
N LEU A 294 6.33 7.63 11.77
CA LEU A 294 5.82 7.56 13.12
C LEU A 294 5.43 6.12 13.51
N ARG A 295 5.03 5.31 12.52
CA ARG A 295 4.79 3.86 12.64
C ARG A 295 5.95 3.10 13.28
N ASP A 296 7.19 3.42 12.90
CA ASP A 296 8.38 2.72 13.40
C ASP A 296 8.93 3.37 14.68
N VAL A 297 8.73 4.69 14.84
CA VAL A 297 9.21 5.46 15.98
C VAL A 297 8.40 5.19 17.25
N LEU A 298 7.06 5.10 17.15
CA LEU A 298 6.19 4.93 18.32
C LEU A 298 6.50 3.64 19.12
N PRO A 299 6.51 2.44 18.52
CA PRO A 299 6.85 1.21 19.25
C PRO A 299 8.27 1.22 19.81
N LEU A 300 9.22 1.84 19.10
CA LEU A 300 10.60 1.93 19.55
C LEU A 300 10.70 2.77 20.83
N LEU A 301 10.13 3.98 20.82
CA LEU A 301 10.11 4.84 21.99
C LEU A 301 9.33 4.21 23.14
N ARG A 302 8.24 3.51 22.84
CA ARG A 302 7.47 2.75 23.84
C ARG A 302 8.32 1.65 24.48
N ALA A 303 9.03 0.85 23.69
CA ALA A 303 9.82 -0.28 24.16
C ALA A 303 11.01 0.15 25.05
N HIS A 304 11.47 1.39 24.88
CA HIS A 304 12.55 1.99 25.67
C HIS A 304 12.06 2.95 26.76
N ASP A 305 10.75 3.00 27.04
CA ASP A 305 10.12 3.93 28.01
C ASP A 305 10.47 5.41 27.77
N GLN A 306 10.67 5.77 26.50
CA GLN A 306 11.02 7.12 26.03
C GLN A 306 9.84 7.86 25.40
N LEU A 307 8.70 7.21 25.20
CA LEU A 307 7.50 7.86 24.66
C LEU A 307 6.84 8.75 25.73
N LYS A 308 7.09 10.07 25.64
CA LYS A 308 6.55 11.03 26.60
C LYS A 308 5.17 11.51 26.18
N ARG A 309 4.33 11.84 27.17
CA ARG A 309 3.01 12.44 26.94
C ARG A 309 3.09 13.77 26.18
N ALA A 310 4.13 14.56 26.42
CA ALA A 310 4.35 15.81 25.70
C ALA A 310 4.54 15.57 24.19
N ASP A 311 5.28 14.54 23.80
CA ASP A 311 5.48 14.17 22.39
C ASP A 311 4.18 13.66 21.77
N GLN A 312 3.45 12.81 22.49
CA GLN A 312 2.12 12.33 22.07
C GLN A 312 1.17 13.49 21.77
N LEU A 313 1.04 14.44 22.71
CA LEU A 313 0.18 15.61 22.54
C LEU A 313 0.65 16.52 21.42
N LYS A 314 1.96 16.79 21.34
CA LYS A 314 2.57 17.59 20.26
C LYS A 314 2.19 17.03 18.89
N TRP A 315 2.41 15.73 18.67
CA TRP A 315 2.13 15.09 17.40
C TRP A 315 0.62 15.05 17.09
N SER A 316 -0.22 14.77 18.09
CA SER A 316 -1.69 14.80 17.94
C SER A 316 -2.20 16.18 17.53
N ILE A 317 -1.72 17.25 18.18
CA ILE A 317 -2.11 18.63 17.89
C ILE A 317 -1.62 19.06 16.50
N GLN A 318 -0.36 18.79 16.17
CA GLN A 318 0.21 19.10 14.85
C GLN A 318 -0.56 18.41 13.71
N LEU A 319 -0.90 17.13 13.89
CA LEU A 319 -1.68 16.37 12.91
C LEU A 319 -3.09 16.94 12.73
N THR A 320 -3.76 17.26 13.84
CA THR A 320 -5.13 17.81 13.78
C THR A 320 -5.14 19.19 13.11
N LYS A 321 -4.13 20.04 13.39
CA LYS A 321 -3.94 21.34 12.71
C LYS A 321 -3.70 21.19 11.22
N ALA A 322 -2.88 20.21 10.82
CA ALA A 322 -2.63 19.95 9.40
C ALA A 322 -3.89 19.51 8.65
N LEU A 323 -4.72 18.64 9.24
CA LEU A 323 -5.99 18.21 8.66
C LEU A 323 -6.98 19.38 8.56
N GLU A 324 -7.12 20.17 9.62
CA GLU A 324 -7.97 21.38 9.61
C GLU A 324 -7.53 22.35 8.50
N HIS A 325 -6.22 22.57 8.36
CA HIS A 325 -5.66 23.42 7.30
C HIS A 325 -5.98 22.90 5.90
N LEU A 326 -5.86 21.58 5.65
CA LEU A 326 -6.24 20.99 4.37
C LEU A 326 -7.71 21.28 4.04
N LYS A 327 -8.57 21.17 5.05
CA LYS A 327 -10.00 21.39 4.91
C LYS A 327 -10.36 22.84 4.65
N THR A 328 -9.91 23.76 5.50
CA THR A 328 -10.39 25.15 5.52
C THR A 328 -9.61 26.07 4.59
N ARG A 329 -8.32 25.81 4.41
CA ARG A 329 -7.42 26.64 3.58
C ARG A 329 -7.25 26.10 2.18
N SER A 330 -7.07 24.78 2.06
CA SER A 330 -6.79 24.13 0.77
C SER A 330 -8.02 23.48 0.12
N LYS A 331 -9.16 23.39 0.84
CA LYS A 331 -10.42 22.80 0.37
C LYS A 331 -10.24 21.40 -0.24
N THR A 332 -9.39 20.60 0.39
CA THR A 332 -9.11 19.22 0.00
C THR A 332 -9.30 18.29 1.19
N TYR A 333 -9.15 16.99 0.95
CA TYR A 333 -9.24 15.93 1.96
C TYR A 333 -8.01 15.02 1.89
N TYR A 334 -7.77 14.28 2.96
CA TYR A 334 -6.64 13.36 3.09
C TYR A 334 -7.13 11.91 3.29
N PRO A 335 -7.21 11.11 2.20
CA PRO A 335 -7.98 9.87 2.21
C PRO A 335 -7.26 8.65 2.82
N ASP A 336 -5.95 8.72 3.05
CA ASP A 336 -5.13 7.60 3.58
C ASP A 336 -4.39 8.01 4.86
N LEU A 337 -5.16 8.34 5.91
CA LEU A 337 -4.61 8.74 7.20
C LEU A 337 -4.15 7.54 8.03
N ARG A 338 -2.84 7.31 8.03
CA ARG A 338 -2.16 6.23 8.77
C ARG A 338 -0.75 6.64 9.18
N LEU A 339 -0.19 5.92 10.15
CA LEU A 339 1.15 6.17 10.68
C LEU A 339 2.29 5.99 9.66
N ASP A 340 2.07 5.20 8.61
CA ASP A 340 3.05 5.05 7.51
C ASP A 340 3.23 6.36 6.73
N ASN A 341 2.19 7.20 6.66
CA ASN A 341 2.19 8.43 5.87
C ASN A 341 2.51 9.68 6.73
N ILE A 342 3.06 9.46 7.92
CA ILE A 342 3.50 10.51 8.84
C ILE A 342 4.98 10.28 9.13
N VAL A 343 5.84 11.21 8.70
CA VAL A 343 7.28 11.18 8.97
C VAL A 343 7.68 12.24 9.99
N LEU A 344 8.89 12.12 10.56
CA LEU A 344 9.42 13.10 11.50
C LEU A 344 10.47 14.01 10.86
N SER A 345 10.32 15.31 11.07
CA SER A 345 11.33 16.32 10.74
C SER A 345 12.59 16.19 11.62
N GLU A 346 13.65 16.94 11.26
CA GLU A 346 14.85 17.04 12.10
C GLU A 346 14.57 17.60 13.51
N ASP A 347 13.48 18.37 13.68
CA ASP A 347 13.01 18.88 14.97
C ASP A 347 12.00 17.96 15.67
N SER A 348 11.80 16.74 15.14
CA SER A 348 10.82 15.77 15.63
C SER A 348 9.38 16.31 15.59
N ASP A 349 9.07 17.14 14.60
CA ASP A 349 7.71 17.52 14.23
C ASP A 349 7.15 16.51 13.23
N ILE A 350 5.85 16.25 13.28
CA ILE A 350 5.22 15.40 12.27
C ILE A 350 5.11 16.14 10.93
N VAL A 351 5.30 15.41 9.84
CA VAL A 351 5.06 15.89 8.48
C VAL A 351 4.23 14.84 7.75
N MET A 352 3.05 15.23 7.29
CA MET A 352 2.18 14.40 6.46
C MET A 352 2.76 14.30 5.06
N VAL A 353 2.88 13.08 4.55
CA VAL A 353 3.37 12.76 3.19
C VAL A 353 2.31 11.95 2.45
N ASP A 354 2.60 11.55 1.22
CA ASP A 354 1.74 10.65 0.43
C ASP A 354 0.29 11.14 0.25
N PHE A 355 0.12 12.14 -0.62
CA PHE A 355 -1.18 12.71 -0.97
C PHE A 355 -1.81 11.98 -2.18
N GLU A 356 -1.34 10.76 -2.43
CA GLU A 356 -1.86 9.91 -3.48
C GLU A 356 -3.28 9.43 -3.14
N GLN A 357 -4.16 9.42 -4.13
CA GLN A 357 -5.59 9.13 -3.93
C GLN A 357 -5.99 7.72 -4.40
N ARG A 358 -5.12 6.72 -4.20
CA ARG A 358 -5.40 5.32 -4.58
C ARG A 358 -6.34 4.58 -3.63
N GLY A 359 -6.71 5.21 -2.53
CA GLY A 359 -7.58 4.61 -1.51
C GLY A 359 -6.78 4.15 -0.29
N VAL A 360 -7.54 3.84 0.76
CA VAL A 360 -7.05 3.28 2.01
C VAL A 360 -7.59 1.86 2.15
N TRP A 361 -6.84 0.97 2.78
CA TRP A 361 -7.36 -0.36 3.09
C TRP A 361 -8.63 -0.26 3.93
N CYS A 362 -9.63 -1.09 3.64
CA CYS A 362 -10.93 -1.02 4.30
C CYS A 362 -10.84 -1.08 5.83
N GLU A 363 -9.82 -1.74 6.37
CA GLU A 363 -9.63 -1.79 7.81
C GLU A 363 -9.24 -0.45 8.44
N PHE A 364 -8.80 0.55 7.66
CA PHE A 364 -8.40 1.89 8.11
C PHE A 364 -9.48 2.97 7.93
N ALA A 365 -10.30 2.83 6.89
CA ALA A 365 -11.32 3.82 6.52
C ALA A 365 -12.50 3.88 7.52
N ALA A 366 -13.22 5.00 7.44
CA ALA A 366 -14.50 5.18 8.12
C ALA A 366 -15.57 4.23 7.53
N PRO A 367 -16.58 3.80 8.34
CA PRO A 367 -17.60 2.86 7.88
C PRO A 367 -18.39 3.36 6.66
N GLU A 368 -18.65 4.66 6.55
CA GLU A 368 -19.33 5.24 5.39
C GLU A 368 -18.46 5.26 4.12
N VAL A 369 -17.13 5.39 4.25
CA VAL A 369 -16.18 5.25 3.14
C VAL A 369 -16.12 3.79 2.70
N ASN A 370 -16.04 2.87 3.68
CA ASN A 370 -16.02 1.43 3.44
C ASN A 370 -17.28 0.94 2.72
N ALA A 371 -18.47 1.41 3.11
CA ALA A 371 -19.71 1.02 2.47
C ALA A 371 -19.67 1.29 0.94
N ILE A 372 -19.12 2.43 0.54
CA ILE A 372 -18.97 2.80 -0.87
C ILE A 372 -17.83 2.02 -1.54
N GLU A 373 -16.71 1.84 -0.83
CA GLU A 373 -15.58 1.05 -1.36
C GLU A 373 -15.95 -0.42 -1.57
N TYR A 374 -16.81 -1.00 -0.73
CA TYR A 374 -17.31 -2.35 -0.95
C TYR A 374 -18.14 -2.44 -2.24
N VAL A 375 -19.01 -1.47 -2.48
CA VAL A 375 -19.77 -1.37 -3.73
C VAL A 375 -18.82 -1.26 -4.92
N HIS A 376 -17.80 -0.41 -4.80
CA HIS A 376 -16.79 -0.21 -5.83
C HIS A 376 -16.03 -1.50 -6.16
N LEU A 377 -15.46 -2.16 -5.15
CA LEU A 377 -14.71 -3.41 -5.33
C LEU A 377 -15.55 -4.50 -6.02
N ILE A 378 -16.83 -4.65 -5.64
CA ILE A 378 -17.71 -5.65 -6.25
C ILE A 378 -18.11 -5.26 -7.68
N ALA A 379 -18.28 -3.97 -7.95
CA ALA A 379 -18.63 -3.46 -9.27
C ALA A 379 -17.53 -3.69 -10.32
N THR A 380 -16.26 -3.71 -9.88
CA THR A 380 -15.07 -3.73 -10.76
C THR A 380 -14.29 -5.05 -10.75
N ASP A 381 -14.51 -5.95 -9.79
CA ASP A 381 -13.78 -7.23 -9.72
C ASP A 381 -14.29 -8.24 -10.76
N GLU A 382 -13.37 -8.76 -11.57
CA GLU A 382 -13.65 -9.72 -12.65
C GLU A 382 -14.10 -11.10 -12.15
N ASN A 383 -13.83 -11.44 -10.89
CA ASN A 383 -14.19 -12.73 -10.29
C ASN A 383 -15.60 -12.75 -9.69
N VAL A 384 -16.27 -11.60 -9.62
CA VAL A 384 -17.66 -11.50 -9.17
C VAL A 384 -18.60 -11.85 -10.34
N PRO A 385 -19.68 -12.61 -10.13
CA PRO A 385 -20.64 -12.91 -11.18
C PRO A 385 -21.23 -11.65 -11.83
N GLU A 386 -21.26 -11.59 -13.15
CA GLU A 386 -21.64 -10.39 -13.92
C GLU A 386 -23.00 -9.79 -13.51
N SER A 387 -23.99 -10.63 -13.17
CA SER A 387 -25.29 -10.16 -12.70
C SER A 387 -25.22 -9.43 -11.35
N VAL A 388 -24.29 -9.84 -10.48
CA VAL A 388 -24.00 -9.17 -9.21
C VAL A 388 -23.22 -7.89 -9.50
N SER A 389 -22.14 -7.96 -10.28
CA SER A 389 -21.32 -6.80 -10.63
C SER A 389 -22.15 -5.67 -11.25
N GLU A 390 -23.08 -5.98 -12.16
CA GLU A 390 -23.95 -4.96 -12.78
C GLU A 390 -24.92 -4.28 -11.79
N ARG A 391 -25.42 -5.03 -10.80
CA ARG A 391 -26.21 -4.45 -9.70
C ARG A 391 -25.40 -3.41 -8.93
N TYR A 392 -24.16 -3.74 -8.58
CA TYR A 392 -23.27 -2.83 -7.84
C TYR A 392 -22.77 -1.67 -8.71
N ARG A 393 -22.53 -1.87 -10.01
CA ARG A 393 -22.25 -0.76 -10.96
C ARG A 393 -23.41 0.22 -11.05
N THR A 394 -24.64 -0.26 -11.01
CA THR A 394 -25.83 0.62 -11.00
C THR A 394 -25.84 1.48 -9.73
N MET A 395 -25.65 0.87 -8.56
CA MET A 395 -25.54 1.62 -7.30
C MET A 395 -24.37 2.63 -7.32
N LEU A 396 -23.23 2.26 -7.89
CA LEU A 396 -22.09 3.15 -7.99
C LEU A 396 -22.34 4.33 -8.94
N ARG A 397 -23.05 4.12 -10.06
CA ARG A 397 -23.48 5.22 -10.96
C ARG A 397 -24.41 6.21 -10.28
N ASP A 398 -25.26 5.74 -9.38
CA ASP A 398 -26.16 6.59 -8.60
C ASP A 398 -25.36 7.44 -7.58
N LEU A 399 -24.28 6.88 -7.01
CA LEU A 399 -23.41 7.56 -6.05
C LEU A 399 -22.43 8.54 -6.72
N VAL A 400 -21.79 8.11 -7.80
CA VAL A 400 -20.81 8.88 -8.58
C VAL A 400 -21.15 8.75 -10.06
N PRO A 401 -21.90 9.72 -10.62
CA PRO A 401 -22.21 9.72 -12.05
C PRO A 401 -20.94 9.69 -12.90
N ALA A 402 -20.90 8.80 -13.90
CA ALA A 402 -19.76 8.60 -14.81
C ALA A 402 -18.44 8.18 -14.12
N PHE A 403 -18.53 7.40 -13.03
CA PHE A 403 -17.35 6.85 -12.33
C PHE A 403 -16.41 6.08 -13.27
N GLU A 404 -16.92 5.47 -14.34
CA GLU A 404 -16.14 4.70 -15.30
C GLU A 404 -15.07 5.56 -16.00
N SER A 405 -15.33 6.88 -16.14
CA SER A 405 -14.35 7.82 -16.68
C SER A 405 -13.20 8.11 -15.72
N LEU A 406 -13.42 7.97 -14.41
CA LEU A 406 -12.43 8.11 -13.37
C LEU A 406 -11.60 6.83 -13.20
N GLU A 407 -12.17 5.67 -13.56
CA GLU A 407 -11.47 4.38 -13.61
C GLU A 407 -10.47 4.28 -14.78
N ASP A 408 -10.70 5.01 -15.88
CA ASP A 408 -9.77 5.08 -17.00
C ASP A 408 -8.35 5.49 -16.54
N GLU A 409 -7.33 4.88 -17.15
CA GLU A 409 -5.91 5.14 -16.86
C GLU A 409 -5.44 6.54 -17.30
N ARG A 410 -6.20 7.21 -18.18
CA ARG A 410 -5.89 8.54 -18.71
C ARG A 410 -6.11 9.60 -17.64
N TYR A 411 -5.15 10.51 -17.54
CA TYR A 411 -5.29 11.68 -16.69
C TYR A 411 -6.17 12.74 -17.36
N THR A 412 -7.30 13.06 -16.72
CA THR A 412 -8.31 14.01 -17.20
C THR A 412 -8.39 15.29 -16.36
N ASN A 413 -7.53 15.44 -15.34
CA ASN A 413 -7.57 16.55 -14.38
C ASN A 413 -8.96 16.72 -13.70
N PRO A 414 -9.51 15.68 -13.07
CA PRO A 414 -10.78 15.82 -12.34
C PRO A 414 -10.63 16.80 -11.17
N GLU A 415 -11.71 17.52 -10.87
CA GLU A 415 -11.75 18.55 -9.82
C GLU A 415 -11.44 17.96 -8.44
N TYR A 416 -12.10 16.85 -8.09
CA TYR A 416 -12.02 16.19 -6.79
C TYR A 416 -11.09 14.97 -6.79
N GLY A 417 -10.31 14.79 -7.87
CA GLY A 417 -9.38 13.66 -7.98
C GLY A 417 -10.04 12.35 -8.37
N PHE A 418 -9.53 11.24 -7.84
CA PHE A 418 -9.85 9.89 -8.35
C PHE A 418 -10.41 8.91 -7.31
N ASN A 419 -10.44 9.28 -6.02
CA ASN A 419 -10.90 8.38 -4.98
C ASN A 419 -12.45 8.36 -4.91
N LEU A 420 -13.06 7.37 -5.56
CA LEU A 420 -14.51 7.26 -5.72
C LEU A 420 -15.30 7.33 -4.39
N PRO A 421 -14.96 6.54 -3.35
CA PRO A 421 -15.61 6.68 -2.04
C PRO A 421 -15.63 8.10 -1.51
N TRP A 422 -14.53 8.84 -1.62
CA TRP A 422 -14.43 10.21 -1.09
C TRP A 422 -15.16 11.24 -1.95
N ILE A 423 -15.19 11.03 -3.27
CA ILE A 423 -15.94 11.87 -4.22
C ILE A 423 -17.46 11.75 -3.98
N ALA A 424 -17.93 10.56 -3.60
CA ALA A 424 -19.33 10.33 -3.27
C ALA A 424 -19.80 11.00 -1.96
N LEU A 425 -18.88 11.47 -1.12
CA LEU A 425 -19.16 12.11 0.16
C LEU A 425 -19.32 13.63 0.02
N SER A 426 -20.22 14.21 0.82
CA SER A 426 -20.29 15.66 1.02
C SER A 426 -19.08 16.16 1.80
N SER A 427 -18.83 17.48 1.78
CA SER A 427 -17.71 18.04 2.55
C SER A 427 -17.79 17.74 4.06
N VAL A 428 -18.98 17.66 4.64
CA VAL A 428 -19.17 17.33 6.06
C VAL A 428 -18.93 15.84 6.32
N GLU A 429 -19.39 14.97 5.41
CA GLU A 429 -19.09 13.52 5.49
C GLU A 429 -17.59 13.24 5.37
N GLN A 430 -16.88 13.95 4.47
CA GLN A 430 -15.43 13.84 4.33
C GLN A 430 -14.71 14.20 5.64
N GLU A 431 -15.09 15.30 6.29
CA GLU A 431 -14.49 15.68 7.58
C GLU A 431 -14.79 14.64 8.67
N ALA A 432 -16.03 14.15 8.75
CA ALA A 432 -16.40 13.10 9.69
C ALA A 432 -15.59 11.81 9.47
N ALA A 433 -15.28 11.47 8.21
CA ALA A 433 -14.43 10.34 7.86
C ALA A 433 -12.96 10.57 8.23
N GLU A 434 -12.41 11.78 8.00
CA GLU A 434 -11.07 12.17 8.45
C GLU A 434 -10.95 12.11 9.97
N VAL A 435 -11.97 12.58 10.70
CA VAL A 435 -12.01 12.51 12.18
C VAL A 435 -12.01 11.07 12.66
N TYR A 436 -12.71 10.16 11.98
CA TYR A 436 -12.67 8.74 12.32
C TYR A 436 -11.26 8.17 12.19
N MET A 437 -10.59 8.41 11.05
CA MET A 437 -9.21 7.95 10.86
C MET A 437 -8.25 8.61 11.84
N LEU A 438 -8.43 9.91 12.13
CA LEU A 438 -7.66 10.65 13.13
C LEU A 438 -7.81 10.01 14.51
N GLY A 439 -9.03 9.67 14.94
CA GLY A 439 -9.26 8.97 16.21
C GLY A 439 -8.43 7.69 16.34
N ARG A 440 -8.28 6.92 15.24
CA ARG A 440 -7.47 5.70 15.23
C ARG A 440 -5.97 5.99 15.24
N VAL A 441 -5.52 7.04 14.57
CA VAL A 441 -4.12 7.49 14.66
C VAL A 441 -3.80 8.01 16.07
N LEU A 442 -4.69 8.79 16.69
CA LEU A 442 -4.58 9.25 18.07
C LEU A 442 -4.43 8.06 19.02
N TRP A 443 -5.27 7.03 18.87
CA TRP A 443 -5.14 5.79 19.62
C TRP A 443 -3.75 5.17 19.48
N CYS A 444 -3.23 5.05 18.25
CA CYS A 444 -1.91 4.48 18.03
C CYS A 444 -0.80 5.30 18.69
N ILE A 445 -0.89 6.64 18.64
CA ILE A 445 0.05 7.57 19.29
C ILE A 445 0.02 7.38 20.82
N PHE A 446 -1.17 7.34 21.42
CA PHE A 446 -1.31 7.23 22.88
C PHE A 446 -0.97 5.84 23.43
N GLU A 447 -1.25 4.78 22.68
CA GLU A 447 -0.86 3.41 23.03
C GLU A 447 0.60 3.08 22.66
N GLY A 448 1.23 3.89 21.79
CA GLY A 448 2.60 3.71 21.33
C GLY A 448 2.78 2.47 20.46
N VAL A 449 1.88 2.26 19.50
CA VAL A 449 1.87 1.09 18.60
C VAL A 449 1.98 1.51 17.13
N SER A 450 2.37 0.56 16.26
CA SER A 450 2.61 0.78 14.83
C SER A 450 1.33 0.86 14.00
N GLY A 451 0.23 0.30 14.50
CA GLY A 451 -1.06 0.33 13.81
C GLY A 451 -2.18 -0.18 14.71
N PRO A 452 -3.44 -0.05 14.28
CA PRO A 452 -4.61 -0.38 15.07
C PRO A 452 -4.97 -1.87 15.10
N GLN A 453 -4.37 -2.72 14.26
CA GLN A 453 -4.57 -4.18 14.25
C GLN A 453 -3.31 -4.92 14.71
N LYS A 454 -3.49 -6.02 15.46
CA LYS A 454 -2.37 -6.87 15.95
C LYS A 454 -1.57 -7.53 14.81
N ALA A 455 -2.26 -7.95 13.75
CA ALA A 455 -1.63 -8.62 12.61
C ALA A 455 -2.44 -8.38 11.33
N ALA A 456 -2.15 -7.27 10.64
CA ALA A 456 -2.74 -7.01 9.33
C ALA A 456 -2.40 -8.15 8.34
N VAL A 457 -3.34 -8.55 7.51
CA VAL A 457 -3.16 -9.73 6.62
C VAL A 457 -2.07 -9.47 5.57
N TRP A 458 -2.06 -8.27 4.98
CA TRP A 458 -1.22 -7.89 3.85
C TRP A 458 0.14 -7.31 4.25
N GLN A 459 0.41 -7.11 5.54
CA GLN A 459 1.64 -6.50 6.02
C GLN A 459 1.96 -6.96 7.43
N SER A 460 3.23 -7.32 7.65
CA SER A 460 3.80 -7.41 8.99
C SER A 460 4.59 -6.16 9.30
N TYR A 461 4.31 -5.54 10.45
CA TYR A 461 5.14 -4.46 10.93
C TYR A 461 6.46 -5.02 11.49
N ARG A 462 7.49 -4.17 11.55
CA ARG A 462 8.74 -4.51 12.25
C ARG A 462 8.47 -4.80 13.72
N TRP A 463 7.54 -4.03 14.29
CA TRP A 463 7.03 -4.17 15.64
C TRP A 463 5.52 -4.38 15.54
N GLU A 464 5.06 -5.63 15.57
CA GLU A 464 3.63 -5.94 15.57
C GLU A 464 2.98 -5.44 16.86
N PRO A 465 1.81 -4.79 16.80
CA PRO A 465 1.09 -4.37 18.01
C PRO A 465 0.72 -5.56 18.91
N ASP A 466 0.93 -5.41 20.21
CA ASP A 466 0.44 -6.34 21.23
C ASP A 466 -1.02 -6.07 21.64
N LEU A 467 -1.62 -5.03 21.03
CA LEU A 467 -2.92 -4.47 21.36
C LEU A 467 -3.69 -4.21 20.06
N GLU A 468 -5.01 -4.36 20.10
CA GLU A 468 -5.89 -4.11 18.96
C GLU A 468 -6.89 -3.03 19.33
N PHE A 469 -7.14 -2.09 18.43
CA PHE A 469 -8.20 -1.12 18.61
C PHE A 469 -9.57 -1.82 18.67
N PRO A 470 -10.45 -1.52 19.65
CA PRO A 470 -10.44 -0.36 20.54
C PRO A 470 -9.98 -0.65 21.98
N GLU A 471 -9.16 -1.68 22.21
CA GLU A 471 -8.61 -1.95 23.54
C GLU A 471 -7.69 -0.79 23.99
N TYR A 472 -7.75 -0.39 25.27
CA TYR A 472 -6.89 0.68 25.83
C TYR A 472 -6.04 0.15 26.98
N LYS A 473 -4.73 0.44 26.97
CA LYS A 473 -3.83 0.15 28.09
C LYS A 473 -3.25 1.44 28.67
N LYS A 474 -2.67 2.30 27.83
CA LYS A 474 -1.89 3.49 28.25
C LYS A 474 -2.63 4.81 28.11
N THR A 475 -3.63 4.89 27.23
CA THR A 475 -4.32 6.15 26.91
C THR A 475 -5.02 6.73 28.15
N PRO A 476 -4.88 8.04 28.45
CA PRO A 476 -5.61 8.71 29.54
C PRO A 476 -7.12 8.75 29.32
N ALA A 477 -7.93 8.74 30.40
CA ALA A 477 -9.39 8.65 30.31
C ALA A 477 -10.05 9.74 29.43
N ALA A 478 -9.59 11.00 29.53
CA ALA A 478 -10.07 12.08 28.69
C ALA A 478 -9.81 11.82 27.19
N MET A 479 -8.62 11.30 26.86
CA MET A 479 -8.24 10.95 25.49
C MET A 479 -9.00 9.71 24.99
N ARG A 480 -9.29 8.73 25.85
CA ARG A 480 -10.19 7.61 25.50
C ARG A 480 -11.55 8.13 25.09
N SER A 481 -12.14 9.03 25.87
CA SER A 481 -13.44 9.63 25.56
C SER A 481 -13.43 10.39 24.23
N LEU A 482 -12.36 11.14 23.94
CA LEU A 482 -12.20 11.83 22.66
C LEU A 482 -12.10 10.83 21.50
N ILE A 483 -11.22 9.83 21.60
CA ILE A 483 -11.03 8.79 20.57
C ILE A 483 -12.33 8.02 20.31
N ASP A 484 -13.07 7.66 21.35
CA ASP A 484 -14.34 6.95 21.23
C ASP A 484 -15.40 7.81 20.53
N LYS A 485 -15.39 9.14 20.74
CA LYS A 485 -16.26 10.08 20.02
C LYS A 485 -15.85 10.22 18.56
N CYS A 486 -14.56 10.34 18.27
CA CYS A 486 -14.04 10.40 16.90
C CYS A 486 -14.39 9.13 16.11
N THR A 487 -14.38 7.97 16.77
CA THR A 487 -14.58 6.66 16.13
C THR A 487 -16.02 6.11 16.27
N ARG A 488 -17.01 6.98 16.50
CA ARG A 488 -18.42 6.60 16.50
C ARG A 488 -18.81 5.98 15.16
N GLY A 489 -19.63 4.93 15.23
CA GLY A 489 -19.99 4.12 14.06
C GLY A 489 -19.02 2.99 13.74
N ARG A 490 -17.91 2.83 14.51
CA ARG A 490 -16.98 1.71 14.34
C ARG A 490 -17.72 0.37 14.24
N ARG A 491 -17.30 -0.45 13.28
CA ARG A 491 -17.85 -1.80 13.05
C ARG A 491 -16.83 -2.86 13.45
N GLN A 492 -17.29 -4.09 13.57
CA GLN A 492 -16.37 -5.23 13.72
C GLN A 492 -15.59 -5.39 12.42
N THR A 493 -14.29 -5.63 12.54
CA THR A 493 -13.39 -5.90 11.42
C THR A 493 -13.29 -7.40 11.20
N LEU A 494 -12.80 -7.81 10.03
CA LEU A 494 -12.54 -9.22 9.71
C LEU A 494 -11.68 -9.91 10.78
N SER A 495 -10.77 -9.17 11.42
CA SER A 495 -9.92 -9.64 12.52
C SER A 495 -10.67 -10.18 13.74
N SER A 496 -11.98 -9.90 13.90
CA SER A 496 -12.80 -10.50 14.94
C SER A 496 -13.05 -12.00 14.70
N VAL A 497 -13.04 -12.43 13.43
CA VAL A 497 -13.34 -13.81 13.01
C VAL A 497 -12.09 -14.51 12.46
N ILE A 498 -11.26 -13.79 11.68
CA ILE A 498 -10.11 -14.34 10.96
C ILE A 498 -8.89 -13.47 11.23
N ILE A 499 -7.84 -14.07 11.77
CA ILE A 499 -6.57 -13.40 12.02
C ILE A 499 -5.45 -14.02 11.21
N ARG A 500 -4.42 -13.22 10.92
CA ARG A 500 -3.15 -13.74 10.43
C ARG A 500 -2.32 -14.26 11.62
N GLN A 501 -1.96 -15.54 11.56
CA GLN A 501 -0.98 -16.14 12.45
C GLN A 501 0.22 -16.60 11.62
N HIS A 502 1.33 -15.86 11.72
CA HIS A 502 2.50 -16.01 10.84
C HIS A 502 2.09 -15.91 9.36
N SER A 503 2.30 -16.96 8.58
CA SER A 503 1.99 -17.01 7.15
C SER A 503 0.66 -17.72 6.83
N ARG A 504 -0.23 -17.83 7.82
CA ARG A 504 -1.53 -18.49 7.67
C ARG A 504 -2.66 -17.60 8.17
N LEU A 505 -3.82 -17.74 7.53
CA LEU A 505 -5.10 -17.24 8.03
C LEU A 505 -5.79 -18.32 8.84
N VAL A 506 -6.24 -17.94 10.03
CA VAL A 506 -6.88 -18.83 11.00
C VAL A 506 -8.10 -18.16 11.63
N LEU A 507 -9.11 -18.97 11.94
CA LEU A 507 -10.27 -18.60 12.72
C LEU A 507 -9.87 -18.29 14.18
N THR A 508 -10.47 -17.26 14.77
CA THR A 508 -10.26 -16.89 16.18
C THR A 508 -10.92 -17.87 17.15
N SER A 509 -11.92 -18.63 16.70
CA SER A 509 -12.73 -19.54 17.52
C SER A 509 -12.15 -20.95 17.69
N LYS A 510 -11.12 -21.32 16.94
CA LYS A 510 -10.52 -22.66 16.92
C LYS A 510 -9.00 -22.60 16.91
N ALA A 511 -8.35 -23.66 17.40
CA ALA A 511 -6.91 -23.79 17.26
C ALA A 511 -6.49 -23.93 15.78
N ALA A 512 -5.28 -23.48 15.43
CA ALA A 512 -4.79 -23.45 14.04
C ALA A 512 -4.69 -24.82 13.37
N ASN A 513 -4.51 -25.89 14.16
CA ASN A 513 -4.39 -27.28 13.73
C ASN A 513 -5.75 -28.01 13.61
N GLU A 514 -6.85 -27.39 14.05
CA GLU A 514 -8.18 -27.99 14.12
C GLU A 514 -9.15 -27.38 13.09
N GLN A 515 -8.61 -26.69 12.10
CA GLN A 515 -9.38 -25.96 11.11
C GLN A 515 -8.83 -26.17 9.70
N THR A 516 -9.73 -26.09 8.72
CA THR A 516 -9.45 -26.28 7.30
C THR A 516 -9.44 -24.95 6.57
N ALA A 517 -8.89 -24.94 5.35
CA ALA A 517 -8.96 -23.75 4.50
C ALA A 517 -10.41 -23.40 4.13
N GLU A 518 -11.27 -24.41 3.95
CA GLU A 518 -12.68 -24.22 3.60
C GLU A 518 -13.46 -23.55 4.74
N GLU A 519 -13.23 -23.95 5.99
CA GLU A 519 -13.86 -23.29 7.14
C GLU A 519 -13.47 -21.81 7.27
N VAL A 520 -12.23 -21.44 6.90
CA VAL A 520 -11.81 -20.03 6.85
C VAL A 520 -12.56 -19.26 5.77
N LYS A 521 -12.73 -19.86 4.58
CA LYS A 521 -13.49 -19.25 3.47
C LYS A 521 -14.97 -19.10 3.80
N ASP A 522 -15.58 -20.12 4.40
CA ASP A 522 -16.97 -20.09 4.83
C ASP A 522 -17.21 -18.99 5.87
N ALA A 523 -16.32 -18.85 6.85
CA ALA A 523 -16.39 -17.78 7.83
C ALA A 523 -16.24 -16.39 7.19
N ALA A 524 -15.31 -16.25 6.23
CA ALA A 524 -15.13 -15.00 5.50
C ALA A 524 -16.38 -14.64 4.70
N LYS A 525 -16.95 -15.60 3.98
CA LYS A 525 -18.18 -15.43 3.20
C LYS A 525 -19.36 -14.99 4.07
N GLN A 526 -19.52 -15.60 5.25
CA GLN A 526 -20.56 -15.22 6.21
C GLN A 526 -20.35 -13.79 6.72
N PHE A 527 -19.12 -13.45 7.12
CA PHE A 527 -18.77 -12.11 7.59
C PHE A 527 -19.05 -11.06 6.50
N TRP A 528 -18.55 -11.26 5.29
CA TRP A 528 -18.69 -10.28 4.20
C TRP A 528 -20.13 -10.16 3.71
N SER A 529 -20.89 -11.26 3.69
CA SER A 529 -22.32 -11.18 3.34
C SER A 529 -23.09 -10.30 4.33
N ALA A 530 -22.83 -10.42 5.64
CA ALA A 530 -23.45 -9.59 6.66
C ALA A 530 -23.00 -8.13 6.58
N GLU A 531 -21.69 -7.88 6.37
CA GLU A 531 -21.19 -6.50 6.22
C GLU A 531 -21.70 -5.82 4.95
N LEU A 532 -21.86 -6.55 3.84
CA LEU A 532 -22.45 -6.03 2.61
C LEU A 532 -23.93 -5.69 2.77
N GLU A 533 -24.69 -6.55 3.44
CA GLU A 533 -26.10 -6.27 3.73
C GLU A 533 -26.25 -4.97 4.55
N GLU A 534 -25.36 -4.75 5.53
CA GLU A 534 -25.39 -3.52 6.31
C GLU A 534 -24.88 -2.29 5.55
N ALA A 535 -23.90 -2.46 4.65
CA ALA A 535 -23.46 -1.40 3.75
C ALA A 535 -24.59 -0.97 2.80
N GLU A 536 -25.30 -1.93 2.19
CA GLU A 536 -26.46 -1.69 1.32
C GLU A 536 -27.56 -0.93 2.08
N LYS A 537 -27.97 -1.41 3.25
CA LYS A 537 -28.97 -0.73 4.10
C LYS A 537 -28.57 0.69 4.46
N PHE A 538 -27.29 0.90 4.80
CA PHE A 538 -26.77 2.23 5.11
C PHE A 538 -26.89 3.18 3.90
N LEU A 539 -26.47 2.72 2.71
CA LEU A 539 -26.52 3.53 1.50
C LEU A 539 -27.96 3.83 1.07
N GLU A 540 -28.87 2.86 1.17
CA GLU A 540 -30.30 3.05 0.91
C GLU A 540 -30.94 4.07 1.88
N LEU A 541 -30.63 3.96 3.17
CA LEU A 541 -31.09 4.91 4.18
C LEU A 541 -30.57 6.32 3.89
N ARG A 542 -29.26 6.42 3.61
CA ARG A 542 -28.61 7.69 3.26
C ARG A 542 -29.28 8.36 2.08
N ASP A 543 -29.48 7.64 0.99
CA ASP A 543 -30.10 8.19 -0.21
C ASP A 543 -31.58 8.57 0.02
N SER A 544 -32.35 7.70 0.69
CA SER A 544 -33.75 7.99 1.06
C SER A 544 -33.91 9.26 1.89
N LEU A 545 -33.03 9.45 2.88
CA LEU A 545 -33.04 10.65 3.73
C LEU A 545 -32.56 11.89 2.97
N ARG A 546 -31.56 11.76 2.08
CA ARG A 546 -31.09 12.86 1.23
C ARG A 546 -32.19 13.39 0.33
N ARG A 547 -32.92 12.50 -0.36
CA ARG A 547 -34.06 12.89 -1.21
C ARG A 547 -35.17 13.60 -0.44
N LYS A 548 -35.33 13.29 0.85
CA LYS A 548 -36.31 13.91 1.76
C LYS A 548 -35.78 15.17 2.47
N GLY A 549 -34.51 15.55 2.26
CA GLY A 549 -33.85 16.65 2.96
C GLY A 549 -33.61 16.40 4.46
N GLY A 550 -33.68 15.15 4.91
CA GLY A 550 -33.52 14.75 6.33
C GLY A 550 -32.20 14.06 6.65
N TRP A 551 -31.24 14.04 5.72
CA TRP A 551 -29.93 13.43 5.94
C TRP A 551 -29.06 14.32 6.83
N ASN A 552 -28.53 13.75 7.91
CA ASN A 552 -27.45 14.36 8.67
C ASN A 552 -26.12 13.91 8.06
N ASP A 553 -25.41 14.81 7.38
CA ASP A 553 -24.10 14.53 6.79
C ASP A 553 -23.04 14.12 7.84
N ASN A 554 -23.29 14.36 9.13
CA ASN A 554 -22.54 13.78 10.24
C ASN A 554 -23.38 12.72 10.98
N TYR A 555 -23.77 11.67 10.26
CA TYR A 555 -24.70 10.63 10.71
C TYR A 555 -24.31 9.99 12.06
N TYR A 556 -23.01 9.84 12.31
CA TYR A 556 -22.49 9.25 13.55
C TYR A 556 -22.19 10.26 14.67
N GLU A 557 -22.53 11.53 14.45
CA GLU A 557 -22.31 12.64 15.40
C GLU A 557 -20.87 12.70 15.92
N ARG A 558 -19.90 12.59 15.01
CA ARG A 558 -18.48 12.75 15.34
C ARG A 558 -18.16 14.23 15.58
N PRO A 559 -17.17 14.56 16.44
CA PRO A 559 -16.71 15.93 16.56
C PRO A 559 -16.14 16.43 15.23
N THR A 560 -16.09 17.76 15.03
CA THR A 560 -15.33 18.36 13.93
C THR A 560 -13.83 18.33 14.22
N LEU A 561 -12.98 18.54 13.21
CA LEU A 561 -11.53 18.64 13.40
C LEU A 561 -11.17 19.74 14.40
N MET A 562 -11.88 20.87 14.36
CA MET A 562 -11.72 21.97 15.31
C MET A 562 -12.05 21.55 16.74
N GLN A 563 -13.16 20.84 16.95
CA GLN A 563 -13.55 20.35 18.28
C GLN A 563 -12.55 19.31 18.83
N VAL A 564 -11.97 18.48 17.96
CA VAL A 564 -10.89 17.56 18.34
C VAL A 564 -9.65 18.34 18.77
N LEU A 565 -9.27 19.38 18.02
CA LEU A 565 -8.13 20.23 18.35
C LEU A 565 -8.31 20.93 19.69
N GLU A 566 -9.46 21.56 19.93
CA GLU A 566 -9.79 22.22 21.19
C GLU A 566 -9.70 21.25 22.38
N ALA A 567 -10.18 20.00 22.21
CA ALA A 567 -10.11 18.99 23.25
C ALA A 567 -8.66 18.54 23.55
N LEU A 568 -7.80 18.45 22.53
CA LEU A 568 -6.38 18.12 22.69
C LEU A 568 -5.63 19.26 23.40
N GLU A 569 -5.87 20.51 23.01
CA GLU A 569 -5.25 21.70 23.62
C GLU A 569 -5.73 21.90 25.06
N ALA A 570 -7.02 21.69 25.34
CA ALA A 570 -7.54 21.72 26.71
C ALA A 570 -6.84 20.69 27.61
N PHE A 571 -6.71 19.44 27.14
CA PHE A 571 -6.03 18.40 27.89
C PHE A 571 -4.53 18.67 28.10
N GLN A 572 -3.86 19.31 27.13
CA GLN A 572 -2.48 19.76 27.28
C GLN A 572 -2.34 20.80 28.40
N ASN A 573 -3.29 21.73 28.52
CA ASN A 573 -3.27 22.78 29.53
C ASN A 573 -3.64 22.27 30.94
N GLU A 574 -4.38 21.17 31.04
CA GLU A 574 -4.75 20.53 32.32
C GLU A 574 -3.63 19.67 32.92
N THR A 575 -2.62 19.30 32.11
CA THR A 575 -1.53 18.42 32.54
C THR A 575 -0.27 19.26 32.80
N PRO A 576 0.16 19.46 34.06
CA PRO A 576 1.37 20.22 34.38
C PRO A 576 2.66 19.58 33.86
#